data_AF-A0A0S9S805-F1
#
_entry.id   AF-A0A0S9S805-F1
#
_cell.length_a   1.000
_cell.length_b   1.000
_cell.length_c   1.000
_cell.angle_alpha   90.00
_cell.angle_beta   90.00
_cell.angle_gamma   90.00
#
_symmetry.space_group_name_H-M   'P 1'
#
loop_
_entity.id
_entity.type
_entity.pdbx_description
1 polymer ?
#
loop_
_entity_poly.entity_id
_entity_poly.type
_entity_poly.pdbx_seq_one_letter_code
_entity_poly.pdbx_strand_id
1 'polypeptide(L)'
;MFRLVGLGGLAALWVAGVPLRAADYAGVDLRIPIAAQEGGSLEAVMVLPLGGGRHPLVILSHGSPREARDRPGMSARGMMPQLVAFARRGFVAVSVLRRGYGTSVGPWAEGSGPCEKADYARSARAGAADIRTAIAFMTRRDDVDITRIVAVGQSAGGFATVALTADPPSGLVAAISFAGGRGSRPPDSVCDEDALVRAFGTFGRRSHVPMLWIYTENDRYFGPALARRFRAAFQDSGGQVSFVAAPAFGSDGHALFSAPNGRDIWMPIVEAFLVRQGLHLPAVRPSTPSSLKPPKSLGAAGQAAFGTYLDSPGSRAFAVSATGGYGWRTGRVSALEARDGALANCARATGTICRLHAVDDAYVVDP
;
A
#
# COMPACT_ATOMS: atom_id res chain seq x y z
N MET A 1 -52.71 -12.54 -44.76
CA MET A 1 -51.53 -11.68 -44.50
C MET A 1 -52.01 -10.25 -44.66
N PHE A 2 -52.30 -9.47 -43.61
CA PHE A 2 -51.38 -8.87 -42.66
C PHE A 2 -52.14 -8.55 -41.35
N ARG A 3 -51.56 -8.85 -40.19
CA ARG A 3 -52.03 -8.39 -38.87
C ARG A 3 -51.26 -7.11 -38.52
N LEU A 4 -51.97 -6.00 -38.28
CA LEU A 4 -51.45 -4.86 -37.52
C LEU A 4 -51.37 -5.28 -36.04
N VAL A 5 -50.20 -5.12 -35.42
CA VAL A 5 -50.02 -5.16 -33.97
C VAL A 5 -49.44 -3.82 -33.55
N GLY A 6 -50.11 -3.17 -32.60
CA GLY A 6 -49.88 -1.81 -32.16
C GLY A 6 -48.54 -1.59 -31.46
N LEU A 7 -48.05 -0.36 -31.58
CA LEU A 7 -46.88 0.17 -30.92
C LEU A 7 -47.03 0.13 -29.39
N GLY A 8 -46.20 -0.68 -28.73
CA GLY A 8 -45.94 -0.55 -27.30
C GLY A 8 -44.93 0.58 -27.05
N GLY A 9 -45.35 1.61 -26.33
CA GLY A 9 -44.47 2.69 -25.89
C GLY A 9 -43.40 2.20 -24.92
N LEU A 10 -42.13 2.36 -25.29
CA LEU A 10 -40.99 2.19 -24.40
C LEU A 10 -40.92 3.41 -23.45
N ALA A 11 -41.33 3.20 -22.20
CA ALA A 11 -41.04 4.13 -21.12
C ALA A 11 -39.52 4.16 -20.89
N ALA A 12 -38.88 5.27 -21.24
CA ALA A 12 -37.49 5.53 -20.90
C ALA A 12 -37.37 5.70 -19.38
N LEU A 13 -36.93 4.63 -18.70
CA LEU A 13 -36.47 4.69 -17.32
C LEU A 13 -35.19 5.53 -17.29
N TRP A 14 -35.33 6.79 -16.89
CA TRP A 14 -34.23 7.62 -16.45
C TRP A 14 -33.66 7.01 -15.18
N VAL A 15 -32.60 6.21 -15.32
CA VAL A 15 -31.75 5.84 -14.17
C VAL A 15 -31.08 7.11 -13.71
N ALA A 16 -31.57 7.66 -12.60
CA ALA A 16 -30.92 8.76 -11.90
C ALA A 16 -29.46 8.37 -11.62
N GLY A 17 -28.53 9.12 -12.20
CA GLY A 17 -27.11 8.90 -12.01
C GLY A 17 -26.77 8.94 -10.53
N VAL A 18 -26.20 7.86 -10.01
CA VAL A 18 -25.57 7.84 -8.70
C VAL A 18 -24.52 8.96 -8.69
N PRO A 19 -24.51 9.88 -7.72
CA PRO A 19 -23.56 10.98 -7.70
C PRO A 19 -22.13 10.42 -7.62
N LEU A 20 -21.29 10.80 -8.60
CA LEU A 20 -19.85 10.51 -8.69
C LEU A 20 -19.07 11.15 -7.53
N ARG A 21 -19.23 10.65 -6.31
CA ARG A 21 -18.42 11.06 -5.14
C ARG A 21 -17.87 9.92 -4.30
N ALA A 22 -18.36 8.69 -4.48
CA ALA A 22 -17.85 7.50 -3.81
C ALA A 22 -16.70 6.79 -4.56
N ALA A 23 -16.26 7.32 -5.71
CA ALA A 23 -15.37 6.63 -6.64
C ALA A 23 -13.89 7.05 -6.56
N ASP A 24 -13.56 8.07 -5.75
CA ASP A 24 -12.18 8.54 -5.62
C ASP A 24 -11.31 7.42 -5.03
N TYR A 25 -10.32 6.96 -5.80
CA TYR A 25 -9.42 5.85 -5.46
C TYR A 25 -10.06 4.45 -5.43
N ALA A 26 -11.13 4.23 -6.19
CA ALA A 26 -11.65 2.88 -6.41
C ALA A 26 -10.57 1.95 -7.02
N GLY A 27 -10.44 0.75 -6.45
CA GLY A 27 -9.52 -0.26 -6.96
C GLY A 27 -10.07 -0.94 -8.21
N VAL A 28 -9.28 -0.95 -9.29
CA VAL A 28 -9.54 -1.66 -10.54
C VAL A 28 -8.80 -2.98 -10.51
N ASP A 29 -9.54 -4.09 -10.54
CA ASP A 29 -8.93 -5.42 -10.59
C ASP A 29 -8.28 -5.67 -11.96
N LEU A 30 -7.09 -6.24 -11.94
CA LEU A 30 -6.28 -6.55 -13.11
C LEU A 30 -5.91 -8.03 -13.10
N ARG A 31 -5.74 -8.58 -14.31
CA ARG A 31 -5.15 -9.90 -14.53
C ARG A 31 -3.95 -9.74 -15.44
N ILE A 32 -2.76 -9.93 -14.87
CA ILE A 32 -1.50 -9.69 -15.58
C ILE A 32 -1.00 -11.03 -16.14
N PRO A 33 -0.94 -11.22 -17.47
CA PRO A 33 -0.45 -12.46 -18.03
C PRO A 33 1.05 -12.64 -17.74
N ILE A 34 1.44 -13.85 -17.36
CA ILE A 34 2.85 -14.28 -17.37
C ILE A 34 3.15 -14.73 -18.81
N ALA A 35 4.36 -14.51 -19.32
CA ALA A 35 4.73 -14.77 -20.71
C ALA A 35 4.28 -16.17 -21.18
N ALA A 36 3.85 -16.26 -22.45
CA ALA A 36 3.13 -17.41 -23.00
C ALA A 36 3.84 -18.77 -22.83
N GLN A 37 5.18 -18.79 -22.73
CA GLN A 37 5.94 -20.03 -22.51
C GLN A 37 5.89 -20.54 -21.06
N GLU A 38 5.63 -19.68 -20.07
CA GLU A 38 5.49 -20.07 -18.67
C GLU A 38 4.06 -20.45 -18.31
N GLY A 39 3.07 -19.84 -18.99
CA GLY A 39 1.64 -20.00 -18.68
C GLY A 39 1.26 -19.37 -17.34
N GLY A 40 0.02 -18.86 -17.25
CA GLY A 40 -0.54 -18.32 -16.01
C GLY A 40 -0.69 -16.81 -15.97
N SER A 41 -1.03 -16.30 -14.79
CA SER A 41 -1.37 -14.89 -14.60
C SER A 41 -1.29 -14.45 -13.15
N LEU A 42 -1.01 -13.17 -12.92
CA LEU A 42 -0.96 -12.56 -11.60
C LEU A 42 -2.27 -11.80 -11.33
N GLU A 43 -2.87 -12.04 -10.17
CA GLU A 43 -3.91 -11.18 -9.61
C GLU A 43 -3.28 -9.85 -9.21
N ALA A 44 -3.89 -8.74 -9.63
CA ALA A 44 -3.46 -7.42 -9.20
C ALA A 44 -4.68 -6.50 -9.00
N VAL A 45 -4.49 -5.44 -8.23
CA VAL A 45 -5.44 -4.34 -8.15
C VAL A 45 -4.67 -3.03 -8.29
N MET A 46 -5.23 -2.13 -9.08
CA MET A 46 -4.68 -0.82 -9.37
C MET A 46 -5.56 0.27 -8.79
N VAL A 47 -4.95 1.30 -8.22
CA VAL A 47 -5.60 2.54 -7.82
C VAL A 47 -4.96 3.67 -8.60
N LEU A 48 -5.78 4.42 -9.33
CA LEU A 48 -5.31 5.59 -10.06
C LEU A 48 -5.24 6.81 -9.13
N PRO A 49 -4.24 7.68 -9.31
CA PRO A 49 -4.23 8.98 -8.66
C PRO A 49 -5.33 9.86 -9.26
N LEU A 50 -5.72 10.91 -8.53
CA LEU A 50 -6.54 11.97 -9.12
C LEU A 50 -5.69 12.82 -10.06
N GLY A 51 -6.35 13.44 -11.04
CA GLY A 51 -5.69 14.27 -12.06
C GLY A 51 -5.54 13.55 -13.41
N GLY A 52 -5.16 14.30 -14.44
CA GLY A 52 -4.88 13.77 -15.77
C GLY A 52 -3.38 13.74 -16.07
N GLY A 53 -3.00 12.99 -17.10
CA GLY A 53 -1.62 12.90 -17.58
C GLY A 53 -0.93 11.60 -17.17
N ARG A 54 0.40 11.58 -17.30
CA ARG A 54 1.25 10.45 -16.92
C ARG A 54 1.72 10.57 -15.50
N HIS A 55 1.57 9.48 -14.75
CA HIS A 55 1.87 9.42 -13.33
C HIS A 55 2.96 8.37 -13.05
N PRO A 56 3.90 8.65 -12.13
CA PRO A 56 4.85 7.65 -11.65
C PRO A 56 4.15 6.38 -11.16
N LEU A 57 4.79 5.24 -11.36
CA LEU A 57 4.28 3.94 -10.95
C LEU A 57 4.82 3.55 -9.58
N VAL A 58 3.97 3.03 -8.70
CA VAL A 58 4.40 2.26 -7.54
C VAL A 58 3.81 0.85 -7.59
N ILE A 59 4.66 -0.16 -7.40
CA ILE A 59 4.26 -1.57 -7.37
C ILE A 59 4.49 -2.11 -5.96
N LEU A 60 3.42 -2.61 -5.34
CA LEU A 60 3.38 -3.14 -3.99
C LEU A 60 3.38 -4.67 -4.03
N SER A 61 4.26 -5.26 -3.22
CA SER A 61 4.50 -6.69 -3.14
C SER A 61 4.25 -7.22 -1.72
N HIS A 62 3.32 -8.16 -1.60
CA HIS A 62 2.85 -8.72 -0.33
C HIS A 62 3.90 -9.58 0.41
N GLY A 63 3.72 -9.78 1.72
CA GLY A 63 4.47 -10.76 2.50
C GLY A 63 4.11 -12.22 2.17
N SER A 64 4.50 -13.15 3.03
CA SER A 64 4.03 -14.54 2.94
C SER A 64 3.43 -14.97 4.28
N PRO A 65 2.31 -15.71 4.28
CA PRO A 65 1.85 -16.34 5.50
C PRO A 65 2.87 -17.39 5.95
N ARG A 66 2.90 -17.67 7.25
CA ARG A 66 3.75 -18.75 7.79
C ARG A 66 3.30 -20.10 7.22
N GLU A 67 2.00 -20.34 7.18
CA GLU A 67 1.43 -21.58 6.67
C GLU A 67 1.16 -21.53 5.16
N ALA A 68 1.61 -22.54 4.43
CA ALA A 68 1.41 -22.61 2.98
C ALA A 68 -0.07 -22.68 2.58
N ARG A 69 -0.90 -23.29 3.44
CA ARG A 69 -2.36 -23.43 3.21
C ARG A 69 -3.11 -22.10 3.19
N ASP A 70 -2.53 -21.03 3.73
CA ASP A 70 -3.17 -19.72 3.81
C ASP A 70 -2.94 -18.89 2.54
N ARG A 71 -1.98 -19.29 1.68
CA ARG A 71 -1.64 -18.54 0.45
C ARG A 71 -2.83 -18.36 -0.50
N PRO A 72 -3.70 -19.37 -0.74
CA PRO A 72 -4.87 -19.20 -1.61
C PRO A 72 -5.90 -18.19 -1.08
N GLY A 73 -5.92 -17.93 0.23
CA GLY A 73 -6.86 -16.98 0.86
C GLY A 73 -6.42 -15.51 0.78
N MET A 74 -5.24 -15.23 0.23
CA MET A 74 -4.75 -13.86 0.07
C MET A 74 -5.43 -13.16 -1.12
N SER A 75 -5.46 -11.82 -1.12
CA SER A 75 -5.98 -11.02 -2.23
C SER A 75 -5.19 -9.73 -2.42
N ALA A 76 -5.13 -9.23 -3.66
CA ALA A 76 -4.41 -8.01 -4.02
C ALA A 76 -4.98 -6.80 -3.29
N ARG A 77 -6.31 -6.86 -3.06
CA ARG A 77 -7.06 -5.86 -2.30
C ARG A 77 -6.69 -5.83 -0.81
N GLY A 78 -5.97 -6.82 -0.30
CA GLY A 78 -5.40 -6.80 1.06
C GLY A 78 -4.44 -5.62 1.30
N MET A 79 -3.94 -4.98 0.23
CA MET A 79 -3.05 -3.81 0.30
C MET A 79 -3.72 -2.49 -0.11
N MET A 80 -5.07 -2.45 -0.23
CA MET A 80 -5.81 -1.22 -0.56
C MET A 80 -5.40 0.00 0.30
N PRO A 81 -5.21 -0.10 1.63
CA PRO A 81 -4.75 1.04 2.42
C PRO A 81 -3.47 1.70 1.91
N GLN A 82 -2.50 0.87 1.54
CA GLN A 82 -1.20 1.30 1.09
C GLN A 82 -1.29 1.86 -0.34
N LEU A 83 -2.06 1.21 -1.22
CA LEU A 83 -2.29 1.70 -2.59
C LEU A 83 -2.91 3.10 -2.59
N VAL A 84 -3.95 3.29 -1.80
CA VAL A 84 -4.63 4.57 -1.67
C VAL A 84 -3.68 5.63 -1.09
N ALA A 85 -2.80 5.26 -0.16
CA ALA A 85 -1.80 6.20 0.38
C ALA A 85 -0.83 6.69 -0.70
N PHE A 86 -0.37 5.83 -1.61
CA PHE A 86 0.47 6.26 -2.73
C PHE A 86 -0.31 6.98 -3.83
N ALA A 87 -1.53 6.55 -4.14
CA ALA A 87 -2.35 7.20 -5.15
C ALA A 87 -2.70 8.66 -4.80
N ARG A 88 -2.95 8.94 -3.51
CA ARG A 88 -3.10 10.32 -3.00
C ARG A 88 -1.86 11.19 -3.18
N ARG A 89 -0.71 10.56 -3.38
CA ARG A 89 0.57 11.21 -3.66
C ARG A 89 0.89 11.21 -5.14
N GLY A 90 -0.09 11.01 -6.02
CA GLY A 90 0.07 11.15 -7.46
C GLY A 90 0.63 9.93 -8.17
N PHE A 91 0.77 8.78 -7.51
CA PHE A 91 1.24 7.54 -8.15
C PHE A 91 0.09 6.72 -8.73
N VAL A 92 0.30 6.11 -9.90
CA VAL A 92 -0.44 4.89 -10.24
C VAL A 92 0.05 3.80 -9.30
N ALA A 93 -0.82 3.32 -8.41
CA ALA A 93 -0.46 2.38 -7.37
C ALA A 93 -1.03 1.00 -7.68
N VAL A 94 -0.19 -0.03 -7.72
CA VAL A 94 -0.60 -1.39 -8.07
C VAL A 94 -0.12 -2.37 -7.01
N SER A 95 -1.02 -3.18 -6.46
CA SER A 95 -0.67 -4.34 -5.65
C SER A 95 -0.74 -5.57 -6.53
N VAL A 96 0.29 -6.42 -6.49
CA VAL A 96 0.35 -7.67 -7.27
C VAL A 96 0.54 -8.86 -6.35
N LEU A 97 -0.26 -9.91 -6.53
CA LEU A 97 -0.02 -11.22 -5.94
C LEU A 97 0.91 -12.01 -6.85
N ARG A 98 2.05 -12.39 -6.30
CA ARG A 98 3.02 -13.24 -7.00
C ARG A 98 2.42 -14.63 -7.25
N ARG A 99 3.00 -15.40 -8.17
CA ARG A 99 2.46 -16.70 -8.59
C ARG A 99 2.37 -17.68 -7.40
N GLY A 100 1.28 -18.43 -7.32
CA GLY A 100 1.00 -19.35 -6.20
C GLY A 100 0.44 -18.69 -4.93
N TYR A 101 -0.06 -17.46 -5.03
CA TYR A 101 -0.82 -16.78 -3.98
C TYR A 101 -2.16 -16.27 -4.51
N GLY A 102 -3.16 -16.19 -3.63
CA GLY A 102 -4.51 -15.75 -3.98
C GLY A 102 -5.05 -16.48 -5.19
N THR A 103 -5.59 -15.72 -6.15
CA THR A 103 -6.07 -16.26 -7.42
C THR A 103 -5.04 -16.18 -8.56
N SER A 104 -3.76 -15.87 -8.27
CA SER A 104 -2.71 -15.90 -9.28
C SER A 104 -2.49 -17.34 -9.78
N VAL A 105 -2.54 -17.53 -11.09
CA VAL A 105 -2.40 -18.82 -11.75
C VAL A 105 -0.92 -19.10 -12.03
N GLY A 106 -0.43 -20.25 -11.54
CA GLY A 106 0.94 -20.72 -11.72
C GLY A 106 1.45 -21.43 -10.46
N PRO A 107 2.47 -22.29 -10.58
CA PRO A 107 3.05 -22.96 -9.42
C PRO A 107 3.74 -21.95 -8.51
N TRP A 108 3.68 -22.17 -7.19
CA TRP A 108 4.43 -21.35 -6.23
C TRP A 108 5.95 -21.50 -6.45
N ALA A 109 6.64 -20.39 -6.72
CA ALA A 109 8.04 -20.39 -7.16
C ALA A 109 9.06 -19.92 -6.09
N GLU A 110 8.61 -19.42 -4.94
CA GLU A 110 9.49 -18.83 -3.91
C GLU A 110 10.08 -19.85 -2.92
N GLY A 111 10.10 -21.14 -3.26
CA GLY A 111 10.73 -22.16 -2.43
C GLY A 111 12.21 -21.88 -2.19
N SER A 112 12.65 -21.86 -0.93
CA SER A 112 14.07 -21.77 -0.57
C SER A 112 14.73 -23.13 -0.35
N GLY A 113 13.98 -24.24 -0.39
CA GLY A 113 14.51 -25.58 -0.08
C GLY A 113 14.59 -25.86 1.43
N PRO A 114 15.36 -26.88 1.85
CA PRO A 114 15.47 -27.29 3.24
C PRO A 114 16.16 -26.23 4.12
N CYS A 115 15.92 -26.28 5.43
CA CYS A 115 16.30 -25.23 6.38
C CYS A 115 17.82 -25.06 6.48
N GLU A 116 18.55 -26.17 6.35
CA GLU A 116 20.00 -26.30 6.56
C GLU A 116 20.81 -25.87 5.32
N LYS A 117 20.14 -25.72 4.16
CA LYS A 117 20.75 -25.37 2.87
C LYS A 117 19.81 -24.46 2.08
N ALA A 118 19.31 -23.42 2.75
CA ALA A 118 18.29 -22.56 2.17
C ALA A 118 18.87 -21.67 1.06
N ASP A 119 18.30 -21.77 -0.13
CA ASP A 119 18.62 -20.95 -1.29
C ASP A 119 17.71 -19.71 -1.34
N TYR A 120 18.03 -18.75 -0.48
CA TYR A 120 17.30 -17.49 -0.39
C TYR A 120 17.45 -16.61 -1.64
N ALA A 121 18.60 -16.70 -2.33
CA ALA A 121 18.84 -15.91 -3.53
C ALA A 121 17.92 -16.35 -4.67
N ARG A 122 17.75 -17.66 -4.91
CA ARG A 122 16.77 -18.17 -5.88
C ARG A 122 15.35 -17.80 -5.50
N SER A 123 14.98 -17.99 -4.24
CA SER A 123 13.65 -17.66 -3.72
C SER A 123 13.27 -16.20 -3.97
N ALA A 124 14.15 -15.25 -3.65
CA ALA A 124 13.88 -13.83 -3.86
C ALA A 124 13.85 -13.43 -5.35
N ARG A 125 14.72 -14.02 -6.18
CA ARG A 125 14.69 -13.79 -7.64
C ARG A 125 13.39 -14.27 -8.28
N ALA A 126 12.86 -15.40 -7.83
CA ALA A 126 11.55 -15.88 -8.28
C ALA A 126 10.45 -14.86 -7.97
N GLY A 127 10.41 -14.32 -6.75
CA GLY A 127 9.47 -13.25 -6.40
C GLY A 127 9.70 -11.96 -7.21
N ALA A 128 10.97 -11.58 -7.44
CA ALA A 128 11.32 -10.42 -8.24
C ALA A 128 10.89 -10.55 -9.71
N ALA A 129 10.90 -11.76 -10.28
CA ALA A 129 10.45 -12.01 -11.65
C ALA A 129 8.96 -11.69 -11.84
N ASP A 130 8.12 -12.00 -10.84
CA ASP A 130 6.69 -11.65 -10.88
C ASP A 130 6.46 -10.15 -10.71
N ILE A 131 7.23 -9.49 -9.84
CA ILE A 131 7.19 -8.02 -9.72
C ILE A 131 7.62 -7.37 -11.04
N ARG A 132 8.67 -7.87 -11.69
CA ARG A 132 9.12 -7.41 -13.02
C ARG A 132 8.03 -7.59 -14.07
N THR A 133 7.33 -8.72 -14.05
CA THR A 133 6.21 -9.00 -14.96
C THR A 133 5.09 -7.98 -14.79
N ALA A 134 4.74 -7.66 -13.54
CA ALA A 134 3.76 -6.62 -13.26
C ALA A 134 4.21 -5.24 -13.74
N ILE A 135 5.48 -4.87 -13.52
CA ILE A 135 6.05 -3.63 -14.04
C ILE A 135 5.95 -3.58 -15.57
N ALA A 136 6.40 -4.63 -16.27
CA ALA A 136 6.39 -4.69 -17.74
C ALA A 136 4.97 -4.64 -18.34
N PHE A 137 3.96 -5.11 -17.61
CA PHE A 137 2.56 -4.96 -18.01
C PHE A 137 2.10 -3.50 -17.84
N MET A 138 2.40 -2.89 -16.70
CA MET A 138 1.96 -1.54 -16.37
C MET A 138 2.63 -0.47 -17.26
N THR A 139 3.87 -0.68 -17.69
CA THR A 139 4.61 0.26 -18.56
C THR A 139 4.05 0.34 -19.99
N ARG A 140 3.03 -0.46 -20.34
CA ARG A 140 2.34 -0.39 -21.63
C ARG A 140 1.17 0.60 -21.64
N ARG A 141 0.82 1.16 -20.49
CA ARG A 141 -0.29 2.10 -20.36
C ARG A 141 0.14 3.52 -20.65
N ASP A 142 -0.75 4.30 -21.24
CA ASP A 142 -0.47 5.69 -21.62
C ASP A 142 -0.51 6.68 -20.44
N ASP A 143 -1.11 6.28 -19.32
CA ASP A 143 -1.22 7.06 -18.07
C ASP A 143 -0.08 6.77 -17.08
N VAL A 144 0.86 5.89 -17.43
CA VAL A 144 2.04 5.56 -16.61
C VAL A 144 3.28 6.29 -17.14
N ASP A 145 3.97 7.00 -16.24
CA ASP A 145 5.32 7.50 -16.47
C ASP A 145 6.33 6.37 -16.25
N ILE A 146 6.78 5.78 -17.36
CA ILE A 146 7.71 4.66 -17.37
C ILE A 146 9.13 5.02 -16.91
N THR A 147 9.43 6.31 -16.70
CA THR A 147 10.76 6.77 -16.25
C THR A 147 10.86 6.86 -14.72
N ARG A 148 9.74 6.78 -14.02
CA ARG A 148 9.66 6.94 -12.56
C ARG A 148 8.84 5.82 -11.94
N ILE A 149 9.51 4.70 -11.69
CA ILE A 149 8.94 3.49 -11.08
C ILE A 149 9.54 3.28 -9.69
N VAL A 150 8.69 2.96 -8.72
CA VAL A 150 9.05 2.62 -7.34
C VAL A 150 8.54 1.23 -7.01
N ALA A 151 9.41 0.37 -6.48
CA ALA A 151 9.00 -0.94 -5.95
C ALA A 151 8.91 -0.90 -4.43
N VAL A 152 7.82 -1.41 -3.85
CA VAL A 152 7.59 -1.45 -2.40
C VAL A 152 7.21 -2.87 -2.02
N GLY A 153 7.84 -3.43 -0.98
CA GLY A 153 7.48 -4.76 -0.52
C GLY A 153 7.54 -4.90 1.00
N GLN A 154 6.78 -5.85 1.52
CA GLN A 154 6.83 -6.23 2.94
C GLN A 154 7.21 -7.70 3.11
N SER A 155 8.01 -8.02 4.13
CA SER A 155 8.40 -9.41 4.46
C SER A 155 9.04 -10.11 3.26
N ALA A 156 8.52 -11.27 2.84
CA ALA A 156 8.95 -11.95 1.62
C ALA A 156 8.89 -11.05 0.37
N GLY A 157 7.89 -10.19 0.26
CA GLY A 157 7.78 -9.20 -0.82
C GLY A 157 8.84 -8.10 -0.72
N GLY A 158 9.23 -7.69 0.49
CA GLY A 158 10.34 -6.76 0.73
C GLY A 158 11.67 -7.36 0.31
N PHE A 159 11.88 -8.66 0.60
CA PHE A 159 13.06 -9.39 0.15
C PHE A 159 13.12 -9.57 -1.36
N ALA A 160 11.98 -9.87 -2.01
CA ALA A 160 11.87 -9.88 -3.46
C ALA A 160 12.13 -8.49 -4.08
N THR A 161 11.67 -7.41 -3.44
CA THR A 161 11.98 -6.03 -3.85
C THR A 161 13.49 -5.74 -3.77
N VAL A 162 14.18 -6.22 -2.73
CA VAL A 162 15.65 -6.11 -2.66
C VAL A 162 16.31 -6.85 -3.83
N ALA A 163 15.87 -8.08 -4.13
CA ALA A 163 16.38 -8.84 -5.27
C ALA A 163 16.12 -8.17 -6.63
N LEU A 164 14.96 -7.52 -6.79
CA LEU A 164 14.62 -6.76 -8.00
C LEU A 164 15.64 -5.67 -8.30
N THR A 165 16.18 -5.00 -7.27
CA THR A 165 17.15 -3.92 -7.46
C THR A 165 18.53 -4.39 -7.94
N ALA A 166 18.86 -5.67 -7.81
CA ALA A 166 20.11 -6.26 -8.31
C ALA A 166 20.10 -6.49 -9.83
N ASP A 167 18.95 -6.36 -10.46
CA ASP A 167 18.72 -6.42 -11.91
C ASP A 167 17.51 -5.52 -12.24
N PRO A 168 17.61 -4.20 -12.08
CA PRO A 168 16.45 -3.33 -12.07
C PRO A 168 15.80 -3.26 -13.47
N PRO A 169 14.47 -3.35 -13.60
CA PRO A 169 13.81 -3.02 -14.86
C PRO A 169 14.02 -1.53 -15.19
N SER A 170 14.03 -1.19 -16.47
CA SER A 170 14.14 0.21 -16.92
C SER A 170 13.09 1.09 -16.23
N GLY A 171 13.53 2.25 -15.74
CA GLY A 171 12.67 3.20 -15.03
C GLY A 171 12.51 2.94 -13.52
N LEU A 172 13.05 1.84 -12.97
CA LEU A 172 13.08 1.65 -11.51
C LEU A 172 14.09 2.62 -10.88
N VAL A 173 13.58 3.68 -10.26
CA VAL A 173 14.40 4.77 -9.70
C VAL A 173 14.57 4.69 -8.19
N ALA A 174 13.69 3.96 -7.49
CA ALA A 174 13.77 3.79 -6.05
C ALA A 174 13.07 2.49 -5.60
N ALA A 175 13.46 1.98 -4.43
CA ALA A 175 12.78 0.83 -3.84
C ALA A 175 12.65 0.93 -2.31
N ILE A 176 11.59 0.34 -1.76
CA ILE A 176 11.28 0.40 -0.32
C ILE A 176 11.01 -1.02 0.19
N SER A 177 11.69 -1.42 1.27
CA SER A 177 11.55 -2.72 1.92
C SER A 177 11.11 -2.55 3.36
N PHE A 178 9.93 -3.07 3.69
CA PHE A 178 9.41 -3.16 5.04
C PHE A 178 9.68 -4.55 5.61
N ALA A 179 10.46 -4.64 6.67
CA ALA A 179 10.77 -5.90 7.34
C ALA A 179 11.16 -7.03 6.35
N GLY A 180 11.99 -6.70 5.35
CA GLY A 180 12.31 -7.62 4.26
C GLY A 180 13.09 -8.84 4.74
N GLY A 181 12.64 -10.03 4.38
CA GLY A 181 13.36 -11.28 4.64
C GLY A 181 12.53 -12.50 4.28
N ARG A 182 13.07 -13.70 4.55
CA ARG A 182 12.32 -14.95 4.39
C ARG A 182 12.86 -16.01 5.35
N GLY A 183 12.11 -17.10 5.54
CA GLY A 183 12.62 -18.27 6.28
C GLY A 183 12.35 -18.29 7.78
N SER A 184 11.62 -17.31 8.32
CA SER A 184 11.12 -17.40 9.70
C SER A 184 10.08 -18.52 9.82
N ARG A 185 10.22 -19.40 10.81
CA ARG A 185 9.31 -20.55 11.05
C ARG A 185 8.48 -20.37 12.33
N PRO A 186 9.05 -20.38 13.54
CA PRO A 186 8.44 -19.75 14.71
C PRO A 186 8.94 -18.30 14.86
N PRO A 187 8.38 -17.53 15.82
CA PRO A 187 8.96 -16.25 16.23
C PRO A 187 10.44 -16.37 16.61
N ASP A 188 11.22 -15.35 16.27
CA ASP A 188 12.64 -15.16 16.62
C ASP A 188 13.59 -16.26 16.11
N SER A 189 13.16 -17.04 15.12
CA SER A 189 13.97 -18.07 14.49
C SER A 189 13.81 -18.03 12.98
N VAL A 190 14.94 -18.00 12.29
CA VAL A 190 15.05 -18.01 10.83
C VAL A 190 15.95 -19.17 10.42
N CYS A 191 15.51 -19.95 9.43
CA CYS A 191 16.35 -20.97 8.82
C CYS A 191 17.62 -20.34 8.23
N ASP A 192 18.79 -20.94 8.50
CA ASP A 192 20.09 -20.54 7.92
C ASP A 192 20.24 -19.01 7.76
N GLU A 193 20.28 -18.31 8.90
CA GLU A 193 20.42 -16.84 8.93
C GLU A 193 21.61 -16.36 8.11
N ASP A 194 22.72 -17.10 8.12
CA ASP A 194 23.92 -16.75 7.38
C ASP A 194 23.68 -16.83 5.87
N ALA A 195 22.95 -17.82 5.37
CA ALA A 195 22.56 -17.85 3.96
C ALA A 195 21.67 -16.66 3.59
N LEU A 196 20.75 -16.26 4.48
CA LEU A 196 19.91 -15.11 4.23
C LEU A 196 20.74 -13.82 4.17
N VAL A 197 21.66 -13.62 5.12
CA VAL A 197 22.62 -12.50 5.11
C VAL A 197 23.48 -12.51 3.85
N ARG A 198 24.00 -13.67 3.42
CA ARG A 198 24.75 -13.82 2.16
C ARG A 198 23.91 -13.46 0.93
N ALA A 199 22.61 -13.74 0.93
CA ALA A 199 21.72 -13.36 -0.15
C ALA A 199 21.57 -11.84 -0.25
N PHE A 200 21.41 -11.14 0.88
CA PHE A 200 21.42 -9.66 0.90
C PHE A 200 22.73 -9.08 0.32
N GLY A 201 23.90 -9.60 0.74
CA GLY A 201 25.17 -9.18 0.13
C GLY A 201 25.26 -9.46 -1.37
N THR A 202 24.71 -10.60 -1.81
CA THR A 202 24.65 -10.95 -3.23
C THR A 202 23.85 -9.94 -4.05
N PHE A 203 22.74 -9.43 -3.52
CA PHE A 203 21.94 -8.39 -4.17
C PHE A 203 22.61 -7.02 -4.09
N GLY A 204 23.25 -6.70 -2.96
CA GLY A 204 24.02 -5.46 -2.77
C GLY A 204 25.10 -5.27 -3.83
N ARG A 205 25.82 -6.34 -4.20
CA ARG A 205 26.88 -6.31 -5.24
C ARG A 205 26.44 -5.78 -6.60
N ARG A 206 25.15 -5.88 -6.93
CA ARG A 206 24.62 -5.49 -8.25
C ARG A 206 23.60 -4.36 -8.18
N SER A 207 23.19 -3.97 -6.98
CA SER A 207 22.14 -2.98 -6.79
C SER A 207 22.74 -1.58 -6.74
N HIS A 208 22.29 -0.73 -7.65
CA HIS A 208 22.60 0.70 -7.66
C HIS A 208 21.35 1.57 -7.47
N VAL A 209 20.19 0.94 -7.25
CA VAL A 209 18.93 1.65 -7.01
C VAL A 209 18.89 2.10 -5.55
N PRO A 210 18.65 3.40 -5.27
CA PRO A 210 18.46 3.88 -3.90
C PRO A 210 17.34 3.12 -3.19
N MET A 211 17.64 2.57 -2.01
CA MET A 211 16.66 1.86 -1.19
C MET A 211 16.36 2.56 0.14
N LEU A 212 15.12 2.43 0.61
CA LEU A 212 14.71 2.68 2.00
C LEU A 212 14.30 1.36 2.65
N TRP A 213 14.91 1.02 3.78
CA TRP A 213 14.55 -0.16 4.57
C TRP A 213 14.01 0.26 5.94
N ILE A 214 12.88 -0.31 6.35
CA ILE A 214 12.24 -0.02 7.64
C ILE A 214 12.04 -1.34 8.39
N TYR A 215 12.68 -1.46 9.56
CA TYR A 215 12.53 -2.57 10.50
C TYR A 215 12.20 -2.03 11.88
N THR A 216 11.42 -2.76 12.67
CA THR A 216 10.98 -2.36 14.01
C THR A 216 11.74 -3.09 15.11
N GLU A 217 11.87 -2.47 16.28
CA GLU A 217 12.57 -3.05 17.45
C GLU A 217 11.98 -4.37 17.95
N ASN A 218 10.66 -4.56 17.84
CA ASN A 218 9.94 -5.76 18.27
C ASN A 218 9.49 -6.66 17.09
N ASP A 219 10.18 -6.60 15.94
CA ASP A 219 9.94 -7.54 14.83
C ASP A 219 10.37 -8.96 15.24
N ARG A 220 9.44 -9.92 15.26
CA ARG A 220 9.71 -11.32 15.64
C ARG A 220 9.93 -12.26 14.46
N TYR A 221 10.06 -11.72 13.24
CA TYR A 221 10.46 -12.47 12.05
C TYR A 221 11.93 -12.20 11.74
N PHE A 222 12.31 -10.92 11.72
CA PHE A 222 13.65 -10.44 11.38
C PHE A 222 14.08 -9.39 12.39
N GLY A 223 14.37 -9.85 13.61
CA GLY A 223 14.72 -8.99 14.72
C GLY A 223 15.89 -8.02 14.44
N PRO A 224 16.03 -6.95 15.23
CA PRO A 224 16.90 -5.81 14.91
C PRO A 224 18.38 -6.19 14.72
N ALA A 225 18.87 -7.22 15.42
CA ALA A 225 20.24 -7.71 15.23
C ALA A 225 20.44 -8.33 13.84
N LEU A 226 19.49 -9.16 13.40
CA LEU A 226 19.52 -9.79 12.08
C LEU A 226 19.31 -8.75 10.96
N ALA A 227 18.37 -7.81 11.13
CA ALA A 227 18.16 -6.72 10.20
C ALA A 227 19.43 -5.85 9.99
N ARG A 228 20.19 -5.58 11.06
CA ARG A 228 21.49 -4.89 10.95
C ARG A 228 22.52 -5.69 10.15
N ARG A 229 22.54 -7.02 10.29
CA ARG A 229 23.41 -7.90 9.50
C ARG A 229 23.02 -7.89 8.02
N PHE A 230 21.73 -7.86 7.70
CA PHE A 230 21.26 -7.69 6.31
C PHE A 230 21.77 -6.37 5.71
N ARG A 231 21.59 -5.28 6.46
CA ARG A 231 22.04 -3.94 6.04
C ARG A 231 23.55 -3.93 5.76
N ALA A 232 24.34 -4.41 6.72
CA ALA A 232 25.80 -4.47 6.58
C ALA A 232 26.20 -5.26 5.33
N ALA A 233 25.70 -6.50 5.17
CA ALA A 233 26.03 -7.32 4.02
C ALA A 233 25.68 -6.65 2.68
N PHE A 234 24.50 -6.02 2.57
CA PHE A 234 24.07 -5.31 1.36
C PHE A 234 24.91 -4.07 1.07
N GLN A 235 25.14 -3.24 2.09
CA GLN A 235 25.87 -1.97 1.98
C GLN A 235 27.37 -2.18 1.74
N ASP A 236 28.00 -3.09 2.49
CA ASP A 236 29.43 -3.42 2.36
C ASP A 236 29.74 -4.06 0.99
N SER A 237 28.72 -4.61 0.34
CA SER A 237 28.80 -5.14 -1.03
C SER A 237 28.59 -4.09 -2.12
N GLY A 238 28.30 -2.83 -1.78
CA GLY A 238 28.11 -1.72 -2.73
C GLY A 238 26.66 -1.24 -2.90
N GLY A 239 25.69 -1.86 -2.22
CA GLY A 239 24.29 -1.47 -2.28
C GLY A 239 24.00 -0.15 -1.56
N GLN A 240 23.07 0.65 -2.09
CA GLN A 240 22.67 1.93 -1.50
C GLN A 240 21.40 1.80 -0.65
N VAL A 241 21.52 1.97 0.67
CA VAL A 241 20.37 1.81 1.58
C VAL A 241 20.32 2.90 2.67
N SER A 242 19.16 3.56 2.76
CA SER A 242 18.74 4.30 3.95
C SER A 242 18.04 3.33 4.90
N PHE A 243 18.64 3.03 6.05
CA PHE A 243 18.07 2.10 7.02
C PHE A 243 17.43 2.82 8.20
N VAL A 244 16.17 2.51 8.47
CA VAL A 244 15.41 3.05 9.60
C VAL A 244 15.11 1.92 10.58
N ALA A 245 15.64 2.07 11.79
CA ALA A 245 15.20 1.31 12.96
C ALA A 245 14.02 2.07 13.60
N ALA A 246 12.80 1.63 13.29
CA ALA A 246 11.59 2.19 13.85
C ALA A 246 11.35 1.66 15.29
N PRO A 247 10.69 2.44 16.16
CA PRO A 247 10.30 1.96 17.48
C PRO A 247 9.42 0.70 17.43
N ALA A 248 9.27 0.04 18.57
CA ALA A 248 8.33 -1.06 18.70
C ALA A 248 6.92 -0.67 18.25
N PHE A 249 6.25 -1.59 17.55
CA PHE A 249 4.89 -1.40 17.04
C PHE A 249 4.01 -2.60 17.39
N GLY A 250 2.85 -2.32 18.00
CA GLY A 250 1.91 -3.37 18.41
C GLY A 250 2.57 -4.44 19.28
N SER A 251 2.09 -5.68 19.16
CA SER A 251 2.71 -6.85 19.81
C SER A 251 3.88 -7.43 19.01
N ASP A 252 3.84 -7.30 17.68
CA ASP A 252 4.90 -7.68 16.75
C ASP A 252 5.00 -6.62 15.66
N GLY A 253 6.16 -5.95 15.59
CA GLY A 253 6.37 -4.83 14.70
C GLY A 253 6.48 -5.23 13.23
N HIS A 254 6.57 -6.53 12.92
CA HIS A 254 6.51 -7.05 11.56
C HIS A 254 5.25 -6.60 10.79
N ALA A 255 4.17 -6.28 11.52
CA ALA A 255 2.91 -5.81 11.00
C ALA A 255 2.88 -4.30 10.67
N LEU A 256 3.94 -3.52 10.93
CA LEU A 256 3.93 -2.05 10.80
C LEU A 256 3.38 -1.56 9.45
N PHE A 257 3.76 -2.21 8.35
CA PHE A 257 3.31 -1.78 7.02
C PHE A 257 1.85 -2.15 6.73
N SER A 258 1.40 -3.33 7.15
CA SER A 258 0.08 -3.88 6.85
C SER A 258 -1.00 -3.40 7.84
N ALA A 259 -0.62 -3.01 9.05
CA ALA A 259 -1.54 -2.64 10.09
C ALA A 259 -2.25 -1.29 9.80
N PRO A 260 -3.56 -1.17 10.06
CA PRO A 260 -4.33 0.03 9.74
C PRO A 260 -3.82 1.31 10.43
N ASN A 261 -3.20 1.22 11.60
CA ASN A 261 -2.62 2.36 12.34
C ASN A 261 -1.12 2.57 12.08
N GLY A 262 -0.44 1.63 11.41
CA GLY A 262 0.99 1.75 11.14
C GLY A 262 1.34 2.84 10.12
N ARG A 263 0.39 3.20 9.24
CA ARG A 263 0.54 4.26 8.22
C ARG A 263 0.98 5.60 8.80
N ASP A 264 0.44 5.98 9.94
CA ASP A 264 0.76 7.27 10.56
C ASP A 264 2.23 7.33 11.01
N ILE A 265 2.90 6.18 11.13
CA ILE A 265 4.33 6.05 11.47
C ILE A 265 5.17 5.96 10.19
N TRP A 266 4.86 5.04 9.27
CA TRP A 266 5.75 4.79 8.14
C TRP A 266 5.61 5.82 7.01
N MET A 267 4.45 6.45 6.85
CA MET A 267 4.22 7.32 5.71
C MET A 267 5.13 8.57 5.72
N PRO A 268 5.32 9.29 6.85
CA PRO A 268 6.27 10.41 6.89
C PRO A 268 7.71 9.99 6.53
N ILE A 269 8.14 8.80 6.96
CA ILE A 269 9.48 8.25 6.65
C ILE A 269 9.62 8.02 5.14
N VAL A 270 8.61 7.39 4.53
CA VAL A 270 8.55 7.13 3.10
C VAL A 270 8.49 8.42 2.30
N GLU A 271 7.69 9.41 2.72
CA GLU A 271 7.63 10.72 2.05
C GLU A 271 8.98 11.41 2.03
N ALA A 272 9.67 11.46 3.17
CA ALA A 272 11.00 12.05 3.24
C ALA A 272 11.98 11.36 2.29
N PHE A 273 11.88 10.04 2.13
CA PHE A 273 12.68 9.31 1.15
C PHE A 273 12.29 9.64 -0.29
N LEU A 274 10.99 9.63 -0.63
CA LEU A 274 10.51 9.95 -1.98
C LEU A 274 10.92 11.37 -2.39
N VAL A 275 10.84 12.36 -1.47
CA VAL A 275 11.32 13.72 -1.71
C VAL A 275 12.80 13.74 -2.06
N ARG A 276 13.65 13.00 -1.30
CA ARG A 276 15.08 12.90 -1.61
C ARG A 276 15.37 12.25 -2.97
N GLN A 277 14.48 11.39 -3.46
CA GLN A 277 14.61 10.77 -4.78
C GLN A 277 14.00 11.63 -5.91
N GLY A 278 13.56 12.86 -5.63
CA GLY A 278 12.91 13.72 -6.63
C GLY A 278 11.50 13.26 -7.01
N LEU A 279 10.85 12.45 -6.17
CA LEU A 279 9.51 11.90 -6.37
C LEU A 279 8.45 12.62 -5.53
N HIS A 280 8.68 13.90 -5.22
CA HIS A 280 7.66 14.76 -4.63
C HIS A 280 6.68 15.21 -5.71
N LEU A 281 5.49 14.63 -5.70
CA LEU A 281 4.41 15.01 -6.60
C LEU A 281 3.45 15.96 -5.86
N PRO A 282 2.92 16.99 -6.54
CA PRO A 282 1.87 17.82 -5.97
C PRO A 282 0.69 16.95 -5.55
N ALA A 283 0.17 17.14 -4.35
CA ALA A 283 -1.06 16.48 -3.94
C ALA A 283 -2.20 16.93 -4.88
N VAL A 284 -2.70 16.02 -5.71
CA VAL A 284 -3.86 16.32 -6.56
C VAL A 284 -5.10 16.20 -5.69
N ARG A 285 -5.71 17.35 -5.42
CA ARG A 285 -6.92 17.46 -4.60
C ARG A 285 -8.13 16.95 -5.40
N PRO A 286 -9.15 16.37 -4.74
CA PRO A 286 -10.46 16.21 -5.37
C PRO A 286 -10.88 17.54 -5.98
N SER A 287 -11.28 17.53 -7.24
CA SER A 287 -11.50 18.74 -8.05
C SER A 287 -12.71 19.58 -7.62
N THR A 288 -13.39 19.22 -6.53
CA THR A 288 -14.39 20.09 -5.89
C THR A 288 -13.99 20.43 -4.46
N PRO A 289 -13.83 21.72 -4.10
CA PRO A 289 -13.77 22.12 -2.70
C PRO A 289 -14.98 21.57 -1.94
N SER A 290 -14.73 20.99 -0.77
CA SER A 290 -15.81 20.57 0.12
C SER A 290 -16.69 21.76 0.47
N SER A 291 -18.01 21.64 0.34
CA SER A 291 -18.97 22.69 0.74
C SER A 291 -19.24 22.70 2.25
N LEU A 292 -18.53 21.84 3.00
CA LEU A 292 -18.66 21.69 4.44
C LEU A 292 -18.15 22.92 5.17
N LYS A 293 -18.95 23.41 6.11
CA LYS A 293 -18.61 24.50 7.02
C LYS A 293 -18.25 23.94 8.40
N PRO A 294 -17.31 24.57 9.12
CA PRO A 294 -16.99 24.16 10.48
C PRO A 294 -18.21 24.35 11.39
N PRO A 295 -18.45 23.44 12.36
CA PRO A 295 -19.45 23.62 13.39
C PRO A 295 -19.24 24.95 14.14
N LYS A 296 -20.34 25.71 14.33
CA LYS A 296 -20.29 27.02 15.02
C LYS A 296 -19.81 26.93 16.48
N SER A 297 -19.90 25.74 17.08
CA SER A 297 -19.42 25.47 18.44
C SER A 297 -17.89 25.40 18.54
N LEU A 298 -17.16 25.29 17.43
CA LEU A 298 -15.71 25.19 17.45
C LEU A 298 -15.03 26.53 17.72
N GLY A 299 -14.12 26.53 18.70
CA GLY A 299 -13.13 27.60 18.87
C GLY A 299 -12.04 27.59 17.78
N ALA A 300 -11.12 28.56 17.82
CA ALA A 300 -10.10 28.75 16.79
C ALA A 300 -9.27 27.49 16.46
N ALA A 301 -8.84 26.74 17.48
CA ALA A 301 -8.11 25.49 17.29
C ALA A 301 -8.96 24.42 16.57
N GLY A 302 -10.25 24.34 16.90
CA GLY A 302 -11.19 23.45 16.22
C GLY A 302 -11.42 23.85 14.76
N GLN A 303 -11.51 25.15 14.47
CA GLN A 303 -11.63 25.66 13.11
C GLN A 303 -10.39 25.33 12.25
N ALA A 304 -9.18 25.46 12.81
CA ALA A 304 -7.95 25.06 12.15
C ALA A 304 -7.88 23.53 11.93
N ALA A 305 -8.29 22.75 12.93
CA ALA A 305 -8.41 21.30 12.81
C ALA A 305 -9.44 20.90 11.74
N PHE A 306 -10.55 21.65 11.63
CA PHE A 306 -11.56 21.44 10.60
C PHE A 306 -11.01 21.73 9.21
N GLY A 307 -10.23 22.81 9.03
CA GLY A 307 -9.52 23.07 7.77
C GLY A 307 -8.58 21.92 7.39
N THR A 308 -7.83 21.41 8.37
CA THR A 308 -6.94 20.25 8.17
C THR A 308 -7.73 18.99 7.81
N TYR A 309 -8.90 18.79 8.41
CA TYR A 309 -9.83 17.73 8.04
C TYR A 309 -10.26 17.84 6.57
N LEU A 310 -10.68 19.02 6.11
CA LEU A 310 -11.09 19.25 4.72
C LEU A 310 -9.94 19.01 3.73
N ASP A 311 -8.73 19.41 4.09
CA ASP A 311 -7.53 19.23 3.25
C ASP A 311 -6.95 17.81 3.32
N SER A 312 -7.42 16.97 4.25
CA SER A 312 -6.86 15.64 4.45
C SER A 312 -7.34 14.65 3.39
N PRO A 313 -6.42 13.95 2.71
CA PRO A 313 -6.81 13.07 1.64
C PRO A 313 -7.41 11.79 2.22
N GLY A 314 -8.46 11.28 1.59
CA GLY A 314 -9.08 10.01 1.96
C GLY A 314 -10.29 10.00 2.84
N SER A 315 -10.71 8.78 3.22
CA SER A 315 -11.82 8.66 4.15
C SER A 315 -11.49 9.36 5.47
N ARG A 316 -12.37 10.26 5.84
CA ARG A 316 -12.19 11.20 6.93
C ARG A 316 -13.50 11.42 7.65
N ALA A 317 -13.44 11.65 8.96
CA ALA A 317 -14.60 12.07 9.70
C ALA A 317 -14.22 13.09 10.76
N PHE A 318 -15.17 13.95 11.07
CA PHE A 318 -15.06 14.97 12.10
C PHE A 318 -16.24 14.84 13.05
N ALA A 319 -15.94 14.67 14.33
CA ALA A 319 -16.93 14.55 15.40
C ALA A 319 -16.82 15.73 16.36
N VAL A 320 -17.96 16.15 16.91
CA VAL A 320 -18.07 17.26 17.86
C VAL A 320 -18.95 16.91 19.05
N SER A 321 -18.61 17.48 20.20
CA SER A 321 -19.46 17.53 21.38
C SER A 321 -20.38 18.76 21.33
N ALA A 322 -21.41 18.74 22.17
CA ALA A 322 -22.33 19.88 22.33
C ALA A 322 -21.62 21.18 22.78
N THR A 323 -20.50 21.06 23.50
CA THR A 323 -19.72 22.17 24.05
C THR A 323 -18.58 22.65 23.13
N GLY A 324 -18.48 22.11 21.92
CA GLY A 324 -17.43 22.51 20.96
C GLY A 324 -16.11 21.77 21.09
N GLY A 325 -16.04 20.78 21.98
CA GLY A 325 -14.96 19.79 21.97
C GLY A 325 -15.07 18.93 20.70
N TYR A 326 -13.95 18.41 20.21
CA TYR A 326 -13.93 17.74 18.91
C TYR A 326 -12.91 16.60 18.85
N GLY A 327 -13.10 15.75 17.86
CA GLY A 327 -12.15 14.71 17.49
C GLY A 327 -12.33 14.38 16.02
N TRP A 328 -11.22 14.14 15.34
CA TRP A 328 -11.22 13.90 13.91
C TRP A 328 -10.27 12.77 13.57
N ARG A 329 -10.53 12.11 12.45
CA ARG A 329 -9.69 11.03 11.92
C ARG A 329 -9.70 11.12 10.41
N THR A 330 -8.52 11.07 9.80
CA THR A 330 -8.39 11.22 8.35
C THR A 330 -7.46 10.20 7.76
N GLY A 331 -7.46 10.13 6.43
CA GLY A 331 -6.58 9.24 5.72
C GLY A 331 -6.91 7.76 5.85
N ARG A 332 -8.11 7.43 6.35
CA ARG A 332 -8.57 6.05 6.47
C ARG A 332 -8.92 5.45 5.12
N VAL A 333 -9.15 4.15 5.13
CA VAL A 333 -9.52 3.37 3.95
C VAL A 333 -11.01 3.30 3.72
N SER A 334 -11.80 3.47 4.79
CA SER A 334 -13.26 3.49 4.70
C SER A 334 -13.83 4.61 5.55
N ALA A 335 -15.01 5.08 5.13
CA ALA A 335 -15.80 6.03 5.89
C ALA A 335 -16.11 5.49 7.30
N LEU A 336 -16.37 4.19 7.45
CA LEU A 336 -16.65 3.56 8.74
C LEU A 336 -15.48 3.69 9.73
N GLU A 337 -14.26 3.35 9.30
CA GLU A 337 -13.09 3.50 10.18
C GLU A 337 -12.84 4.97 10.55
N ALA A 338 -13.09 5.88 9.62
CA ALA A 338 -12.94 7.30 9.88
C ALA A 338 -13.96 7.75 10.94
N ARG A 339 -15.22 7.31 10.82
CA ARG A 339 -16.31 7.60 11.77
C ARG A 339 -15.98 7.12 13.16
N ASP A 340 -15.64 5.84 13.31
CA ASP A 340 -15.37 5.23 14.61
C ASP A 340 -14.15 5.90 15.27
N GLY A 341 -13.11 6.18 14.50
CA GLY A 341 -11.92 6.87 14.98
C GLY A 341 -12.18 8.31 15.41
N ALA A 342 -12.99 9.07 14.65
CA ALA A 342 -13.32 10.44 14.99
C ALA A 342 -14.16 10.53 16.28
N LEU A 343 -15.17 9.65 16.40
CA LEU A 343 -16.00 9.54 17.60
C LEU A 343 -15.18 9.15 18.82
N ALA A 344 -14.33 8.12 18.71
CA ALA A 344 -13.47 7.68 19.79
C ALA A 344 -12.45 8.75 20.21
N ASN A 345 -11.87 9.49 19.26
CA ASN A 345 -10.97 10.60 19.55
C ASN A 345 -11.70 11.74 20.27
N CYS A 346 -12.90 12.08 19.82
CA CYS A 346 -13.70 13.14 20.43
C CYS A 346 -14.09 12.76 21.87
N ALA A 347 -14.68 11.58 22.06
CA ALA A 347 -15.11 11.10 23.38
C ALA A 347 -13.94 11.04 24.37
N ARG A 348 -12.75 10.61 23.92
CA ARG A 348 -11.54 10.58 24.74
C ARG A 348 -11.04 11.97 25.10
N ALA A 349 -11.13 12.93 24.18
CA ALA A 349 -10.66 14.30 24.40
C ALA A 349 -11.60 15.10 25.30
N THR A 350 -12.91 14.83 25.26
CA THR A 350 -13.91 15.65 25.95
C THR A 350 -14.55 14.97 27.16
N GLY A 351 -14.53 13.64 27.24
CA GLY A 351 -15.27 12.88 28.24
C GLY A 351 -16.80 12.92 28.04
N THR A 352 -17.28 13.39 26.89
CA THR A 352 -18.71 13.57 26.59
C THR A 352 -19.16 12.74 25.40
N ILE A 353 -20.48 12.60 25.23
CA ILE A 353 -21.06 12.09 23.98
C ILE A 353 -20.71 13.06 22.85
N CYS A 354 -20.17 12.51 21.76
CA CYS A 354 -19.89 13.23 20.52
C CYS A 354 -20.77 12.70 19.39
N ARG A 355 -21.06 13.57 18.42
CA ARG A 355 -21.77 13.23 17.20
C ARG A 355 -20.90 13.51 15.99
N LEU A 356 -21.14 12.79 14.91
CA LEU A 356 -20.48 13.07 13.64
C LEU A 356 -21.06 14.36 13.06
N HIS A 357 -20.19 15.30 12.72
CA HIS A 357 -20.56 16.49 11.95
C HIS A 357 -20.47 16.20 10.46
N ALA A 358 -19.39 15.55 10.05
CA ALA A 358 -19.14 15.25 8.64
C ALA A 358 -18.34 13.97 8.47
N VAL A 359 -18.58 13.31 7.34
CA VAL A 359 -17.85 12.16 6.84
C VAL A 359 -17.52 12.43 5.39
N ASP A 360 -16.24 12.34 5.05
CA ASP A 360 -15.68 12.66 3.75
C ASP A 360 -16.02 14.10 3.32
N ASP A 361 -16.87 14.26 2.31
CA ASP A 361 -17.34 15.57 1.81
C ASP A 361 -18.84 15.79 2.05
N ALA A 362 -19.44 15.03 2.96
CA ALA A 362 -20.86 15.07 3.26
C ALA A 362 -21.13 15.34 4.75
N TYR A 363 -22.18 16.13 5.02
CA TYR A 363 -22.74 16.24 6.37
C TYR A 363 -23.36 14.90 6.77
N VAL A 364 -23.22 14.52 8.03
CA VAL A 364 -24.00 13.41 8.58
C VAL A 364 -25.36 13.97 8.98
N VAL A 365 -26.40 13.50 8.31
CA VAL A 365 -27.78 13.75 8.72
C VAL A 365 -28.12 12.68 9.74
N ASP A 366 -28.24 13.07 11.01
CA ASP A 366 -28.86 12.18 12.01
C ASP A 366 -30.33 11.96 11.60
N PRO A 367 -30.83 10.71 11.56
CA PRO A 367 -32.24 10.44 11.30
C PRO A 367 -33.18 10.99 12.37
#